data_AF-A0A353DDL3-F1
#
_entry.id   AF-A0A353DDL3-F1
#
_cell.length_a   1.000
_cell.length_b   1.000
_cell.length_c   1.000
_cell.angle_alpha   90.00
_cell.angle_beta   90.00
_cell.angle_gamma   90.00
#
_symmetry.space_group_name_H-M   'P 1'
#
loop_
_entity.id
_entity.type
_entity.pdbx_description
1 polymer ?
#
loop_
_entity_poly.entity_id
_entity_poly.type
_entity_poly.pdbx_seq_one_letter_code
_entity_poly.pdbx_strand_id
1 'polypeptide(L)'
;RKNPPTSLHQKGMLLWASKHDPKLASSDQTKNWIKELRALQEKDGGWVLIQLGNQEWKREDGKAQSQVSDGYATAFSIFVLRQAGMNTNDPVIQSGLRWLKSNQRKSGRWFTHSPRRDGKH
;
A
#
# COMPACT_ATOMS: atom_id res chain seq x y z
N ARG A 1 3.68 -3.46 -23.17
CA ARG A 1 3.18 -4.64 -22.40
C ARG A 1 1.71 -4.85 -22.73
N LYS A 2 1.26 -6.10 -22.88
CA LYS A 2 -0.14 -6.43 -23.22
C LYS A 2 -1.13 -6.14 -22.08
N ASN A 3 -0.67 -6.21 -20.82
CA ASN A 3 -1.48 -5.93 -19.62
C ASN A 3 -0.73 -4.94 -18.70
N PRO A 4 -0.96 -3.62 -18.81
CA PRO A 4 -0.37 -2.64 -17.90
C PRO A 4 -1.01 -2.73 -16.50
N PRO A 5 -0.29 -2.37 -15.41
CA PRO A 5 -0.88 -2.35 -14.08
C PRO A 5 -1.96 -1.26 -13.99
N THR A 6 -3.12 -1.60 -13.44
CA THR A 6 -4.30 -0.71 -13.36
C THR A 6 -4.57 -0.17 -11.96
N SER A 7 -3.84 -0.62 -10.95
CA SER A 7 -3.96 -0.16 -9.56
C SER A 7 -2.60 0.10 -8.92
N LEU A 8 -2.56 0.88 -7.84
CA LEU A 8 -1.33 1.12 -7.09
C LEU A 8 -0.83 -0.12 -6.35
N HIS A 9 -1.73 -1.02 -5.98
CA HIS A 9 -1.37 -2.34 -5.47
C HIS A 9 -0.59 -3.15 -6.53
N GLN A 10 -1.06 -3.21 -7.78
CA GLN A 10 -0.34 -3.90 -8.86
C GLN A 10 0.99 -3.23 -9.19
N LYS A 11 1.03 -1.89 -9.22
CA LYS A 11 2.28 -1.12 -9.37
C LYS A 11 3.26 -1.42 -8.24
N GLY A 12 2.79 -1.49 -6.99
CA GLY A 12 3.61 -1.87 -5.83
C GLY A 12 4.16 -3.31 -5.92
N MET A 13 3.35 -4.26 -6.38
CA MET A 13 3.83 -5.62 -6.64
C MET A 13 4.92 -5.65 -7.72
N LEU A 14 4.78 -4.85 -8.78
CA LEU A 14 5.81 -4.70 -9.80
C LEU A 14 7.06 -3.99 -9.30
N LEU A 15 6.96 -3.00 -8.39
CA LEU A 15 8.11 -2.39 -7.72
C LEU A 15 8.91 -3.42 -6.93
N TRP A 16 8.22 -4.30 -6.20
CA TRP A 16 8.90 -5.36 -5.48
C TRP A 16 9.54 -6.37 -6.46
N ALA A 17 8.78 -6.84 -7.44
CA ALA A 17 9.27 -7.81 -8.41
C ALA A 17 10.45 -7.26 -9.24
N SER A 18 10.46 -5.96 -9.57
CA SER A 18 11.52 -5.34 -10.36
C SER A 18 12.87 -5.28 -9.65
N LYS A 19 12.89 -5.41 -8.32
CA LYS A 19 14.13 -5.62 -7.56
C LYS A 19 14.87 -6.89 -7.99
N HIS A 20 14.12 -7.93 -8.39
CA HIS A 20 14.65 -9.23 -8.77
C HIS A 20 14.75 -9.40 -10.29
N ASP A 21 13.88 -8.74 -11.05
CA ASP A 21 13.98 -8.65 -12.50
C ASP A 21 13.80 -7.19 -12.96
N PRO A 22 14.90 -6.45 -13.18
CA PRO A 22 14.85 -5.04 -13.57
C PRO A 22 14.12 -4.76 -14.88
N LYS A 23 13.89 -5.78 -15.74
CA LYS A 23 13.08 -5.61 -16.95
C LYS A 23 11.60 -5.40 -16.62
N LEU A 24 11.20 -5.65 -15.37
CA LEU A 24 9.82 -5.53 -14.95
C LEU A 24 9.32 -4.09 -14.75
N ALA A 25 10.21 -3.13 -14.59
CA ALA A 25 9.86 -1.72 -14.50
C ALA A 25 11.04 -0.85 -14.94
N SER A 26 10.78 0.16 -15.76
CA SER A 26 11.81 1.16 -16.06
C SER A 26 12.14 2.03 -14.83
N SER A 27 13.26 2.76 -14.88
CA SER A 27 13.62 3.73 -13.84
C SER A 27 12.53 4.80 -13.68
N ASP A 28 11.95 5.29 -14.77
CA ASP A 28 10.90 6.31 -14.73
C ASP A 28 9.59 5.75 -14.17
N GLN A 29 9.22 4.52 -14.53
CA GLN A 29 8.07 3.84 -13.92
C GLN A 29 8.27 3.67 -12.42
N THR A 30 9.46 3.23 -12.00
CA THR A 30 9.82 3.06 -10.61
C THR A 30 9.69 4.37 -9.83
N LYS A 31 10.30 5.46 -10.34
CA LYS A 31 10.21 6.80 -9.73
C LYS A 31 8.77 7.29 -9.64
N ASN A 32 7.97 7.11 -10.70
CA ASN A 32 6.58 7.54 -10.73
C ASN A 32 5.72 6.76 -9.74
N TRP A 33 5.84 5.43 -9.68
CA TRP A 33 5.05 4.61 -8.75
C TRP A 33 5.45 4.85 -7.28
N ILE A 34 6.74 5.11 -7.00
CA ILE A 34 7.18 5.59 -5.68
C ILE A 34 6.48 6.90 -5.33
N LYS A 35 6.47 7.88 -6.24
CA LYS A 35 5.82 9.17 -6.01
C LYS A 35 4.31 9.02 -5.74
N GLU A 36 3.62 8.20 -6.52
CA GLU A 36 2.18 7.93 -6.33
C GLU A 36 1.90 7.28 -4.97
N LEU A 37 2.67 6.27 -4.56
CA LEU A 37 2.52 5.63 -3.24
C LEU A 37 2.78 6.61 -2.10
N ARG A 38 3.81 7.47 -2.22
CA ARG A 38 4.09 8.50 -1.21
C ARG A 38 2.95 9.50 -1.08
N ALA A 39 2.31 9.87 -2.19
CA ALA A 39 1.21 10.82 -2.20
C ALA A 39 -0.07 10.30 -1.53
N LEU A 40 -0.23 8.97 -1.40
CA LEU A 40 -1.33 8.33 -0.69
C LEU A 40 -1.08 8.10 0.80
N GLN A 41 0.07 8.51 1.33
CA GLN A 41 0.25 8.43 2.79
C GLN A 41 -0.69 9.42 3.47
N GLU A 42 -1.48 8.92 4.41
CA GLU A 42 -2.39 9.72 5.20
C GLU A 42 -1.64 10.56 6.25
N LYS A 43 -2.31 11.58 6.79
CA LYS A 43 -1.72 12.49 7.79
C LYS A 43 -1.26 11.77 9.07
N ASP A 44 -1.86 10.64 9.40
CA ASP A 44 -1.49 9.80 10.55
C ASP A 44 -0.24 8.93 10.28
N GLY A 45 0.24 8.91 9.03
CA GLY A 45 1.38 8.12 8.57
C GLY A 45 1.01 6.76 7.98
N GLY A 46 -0.26 6.36 8.00
CA GLY A 46 -0.73 5.11 7.44
C GLY A 46 -1.11 5.21 5.96
N TRP A 47 -1.55 4.09 5.40
CA TRP A 47 -2.18 4.00 4.08
C TRP A 47 -3.52 3.31 4.19
N VAL A 48 -4.42 3.65 3.28
CA VAL A 48 -5.76 3.05 3.18
C VAL A 48 -5.79 2.02 2.05
N LEU A 49 -6.20 0.79 2.34
CA LEU A 49 -6.24 -0.31 1.36
C LEU A 49 -6.98 0.05 0.09
N ILE A 50 -8.13 0.71 0.21
CA ILE A 50 -8.96 0.97 -0.96
C ILE A 50 -8.34 1.97 -1.93
N GLN A 51 -7.52 2.91 -1.44
CA GLN A 51 -6.82 3.88 -2.28
C GLN A 51 -5.71 3.22 -3.11
N LEU A 52 -5.24 2.03 -2.71
CA LEU A 52 -4.30 1.23 -3.51
C LEU A 52 -5.00 0.44 -4.63
N GLY A 53 -6.32 0.26 -4.53
CA GLY A 53 -7.15 -0.42 -5.50
C GLY A 53 -7.39 0.39 -6.77
N ASN A 54 -8.24 -0.14 -7.65
CA ASN A 54 -8.81 0.57 -8.78
C ASN A 54 -10.34 0.60 -8.67
N GLN A 55 -11.03 1.04 -9.71
CA GLN A 55 -12.51 1.15 -9.71
C GLN A 55 -13.25 -0.20 -9.57
N GLU A 56 -12.55 -1.33 -9.72
CA GLU A 56 -13.12 -2.67 -9.52
C GLU A 56 -13.16 -3.06 -8.05
N TRP A 57 -12.40 -2.38 -7.19
CA TRP A 57 -12.41 -2.64 -5.75
C TRP A 57 -13.63 -1.93 -5.13
N LYS A 58 -14.78 -2.56 -5.24
CA LYS A 58 -16.05 -2.09 -4.67
C LYS A 58 -16.61 -3.15 -3.74
N ARG A 59 -17.30 -2.70 -2.70
CA ARG A 59 -18.00 -3.62 -1.82
C ARG A 59 -19.20 -4.20 -2.55
N GLU A 60 -19.42 -5.50 -2.38
CA GLU A 60 -20.57 -6.20 -2.95
C GLU A 60 -21.87 -5.84 -2.23
N ASP A 61 -21.78 -5.41 -0.97
CA ASP A 61 -22.93 -4.98 -0.15
C ASP A 61 -23.34 -3.52 -0.39
N GLY A 62 -22.72 -2.84 -1.35
CA GLY A 62 -23.02 -1.44 -1.70
C GLY A 62 -22.63 -0.41 -0.63
N LYS A 63 -22.03 -0.81 0.49
CA LYS A 63 -21.59 0.13 1.53
C LYS A 63 -20.37 0.93 1.09
N ALA A 64 -20.15 2.06 1.76
CA ALA A 64 -18.93 2.84 1.57
C ALA A 64 -17.69 2.03 2.00
N GLN A 65 -16.60 2.22 1.26
CA GLN A 65 -15.29 1.67 1.62
C GLN A 65 -14.68 2.47 2.77
N SER A 66 -14.02 1.77 3.70
CA SER A 66 -13.28 2.45 4.77
C SER A 66 -12.20 3.34 4.18
N GLN A 67 -12.13 4.58 4.67
CA GLN A 67 -11.09 5.55 4.35
C GLN A 67 -10.05 5.68 5.48
N VAL A 68 -10.06 4.75 6.43
CA VAL A 68 -9.14 4.73 7.57
C VAL A 68 -7.93 3.91 7.20
N SER A 69 -6.74 4.38 7.61
CA SER A 69 -5.52 3.62 7.39
C SER A 69 -5.58 2.24 8.06
N ASP A 70 -4.94 1.26 7.44
CA ASP A 70 -4.97 -0.12 7.91
C ASP A 70 -3.61 -0.80 7.87
N GLY A 71 -3.52 -1.93 8.59
CA GLY A 71 -2.27 -2.67 8.75
C GLY A 71 -1.71 -3.24 7.46
N TYR A 72 -2.56 -3.70 6.55
CA TYR A 72 -2.11 -4.32 5.31
C TYR A 72 -1.56 -3.26 4.36
N ALA A 73 -2.35 -2.21 4.11
CA ALA A 73 -1.95 -1.15 3.19
C ALA A 73 -0.68 -0.43 3.68
N THR A 74 -0.61 -0.14 4.99
CA THR A 74 0.56 0.51 5.58
C THR A 74 1.81 -0.37 5.48
N ALA A 75 1.72 -1.65 5.88
CA ALA A 75 2.87 -2.56 5.81
C ALA A 75 3.30 -2.83 4.36
N PHE A 76 2.33 -3.02 3.45
CA PHE A 76 2.58 -3.22 2.02
C PHE A 76 3.32 -2.03 1.41
N SER A 77 2.80 -0.81 1.60
CA SER A 77 3.40 0.42 1.07
C SER A 77 4.84 0.61 1.57
N ILE A 78 5.09 0.47 2.87
CA ILE A 78 6.44 0.55 3.43
C ILE A 78 7.35 -0.51 2.81
N PHE A 79 6.87 -1.76 2.72
CA PHE A 79 7.65 -2.86 2.19
C PHE A 79 8.06 -2.59 0.73
N VAL A 80 7.12 -2.28 -0.16
CA VAL A 80 7.43 -2.08 -1.59
C VAL A 80 8.30 -0.84 -1.83
N LEU A 81 8.10 0.24 -1.05
CA LEU A 81 8.96 1.43 -1.11
C LEU A 81 10.40 1.11 -0.69
N ARG A 82 10.56 0.28 0.35
CA ARG A 82 11.87 -0.22 0.78
C ARG A 82 12.52 -1.13 -0.25
N GLN A 83 11.75 -2.00 -0.91
CA GLN A 83 12.27 -2.84 -2.00
C GLN A 83 12.70 -2.01 -3.21
N ALA A 84 12.03 -0.89 -3.46
CA ALA A 84 12.39 0.07 -4.51
C ALA A 84 13.58 1.00 -4.13
N GLY A 85 14.25 0.74 -3.01
CA GLY A 85 15.50 1.42 -2.64
C GLY A 85 15.33 2.70 -1.80
N MET A 86 14.13 3.05 -1.35
CA MET A 86 13.97 4.21 -0.46
C MET A 86 14.69 4.00 0.86
N ASN A 87 15.38 5.02 1.36
CA ASN A 87 16.16 4.97 2.61
C ASN A 87 15.27 4.64 3.82
N THR A 88 15.79 3.87 4.79
CA THR A 88 15.09 3.58 6.06
C THR A 88 14.73 4.83 6.83
N ASN A 89 15.55 5.88 6.75
CA ASN A 89 15.39 7.13 7.48
C ASN A 89 14.52 8.16 6.72
N ASP A 90 13.97 7.79 5.56
CA ASP A 90 13.04 8.67 4.84
C ASP A 90 11.82 8.97 5.73
N PRO A 91 11.38 10.24 5.84
CA PRO A 91 10.24 10.61 6.69
C PRO A 91 8.97 9.79 6.43
N VAL A 92 8.69 9.43 5.17
CA VAL A 92 7.51 8.62 4.79
C VAL A 92 7.60 7.20 5.34
N ILE A 93 8.80 6.59 5.30
CA ILE A 93 9.03 5.27 5.90
C ILE A 93 8.88 5.36 7.41
N GLN A 94 9.47 6.38 8.03
CA GLN A 94 9.46 6.53 9.48
C GLN A 94 8.05 6.81 10.04
N SER A 95 7.22 7.61 9.37
CA SER A 95 5.82 7.82 9.76
C SER A 95 5.01 6.53 9.65
N GLY A 96 5.16 5.77 8.57
CA GLY A 96 4.51 4.46 8.43
C GLY A 96 4.92 3.46 9.51
N LEU A 97 6.21 3.40 9.85
CA LEU A 97 6.69 2.53 10.93
C LEU A 97 6.15 2.97 12.29
N ARG A 98 6.04 4.28 12.55
CA ARG A 98 5.39 4.79 13.77
C ARG A 98 3.91 4.43 13.82
N TRP A 99 3.21 4.53 12.69
CA TRP A 99 1.81 4.12 12.57
C TRP A 99 1.64 2.63 12.92
N LEU A 100 2.46 1.75 12.33
CA LEU A 100 2.40 0.31 12.62
C LEU A 100 2.66 0.01 14.11
N LYS A 101 3.67 0.63 14.71
CA LYS A 101 3.99 0.43 16.14
C LYS A 101 2.85 0.91 17.05
N SER A 102 2.19 2.00 16.69
CA SER A 102 1.12 2.60 17.50
C SER A 102 -0.24 1.90 17.34
N ASN A 103 -0.45 1.22 16.20
CA ASN A 103 -1.71 0.56 15.86
C ASN A 103 -1.66 -0.98 15.99
N GLN A 104 -0.57 -1.53 16.54
CA GLN A 104 -0.50 -2.95 16.86
C GLN A 104 -1.38 -3.26 18.08
N ARG A 105 -2.27 -4.23 17.97
CA ARG A 105 -3.12 -4.67 19.10
C ARG A 105 -2.29 -5.48 20.10
N LYS A 106 -2.79 -5.64 21.33
CA LYS A 106 -2.18 -6.50 22.36
C LYS A 106 -1.90 -7.93 21.88
N SER A 107 -2.68 -8.43 20.93
CA SER A 107 -2.48 -9.75 20.32
C SER A 107 -1.35 -9.81 19.28
N GLY A 108 -0.69 -8.70 18.98
CA GLY A 108 0.34 -8.58 17.95
C GLY A 108 -0.20 -8.36 16.52
N ARG A 109 -1.53 -8.38 16.33
CA ARG A 109 -2.19 -8.20 15.02
C ARG A 109 -2.48 -6.73 14.73
N TRP A 110 -2.66 -6.41 13.46
CA TRP A 110 -3.26 -5.16 12.99
C TRP A 110 -4.66 -5.42 12.44
N PHE A 111 -5.50 -4.40 12.46
CA PHE A 111 -6.81 -4.45 11.83
C PHE A 111 -6.71 -4.08 10.34
N THR A 112 -7.49 -4.76 9.50
CA THR A 112 -7.64 -4.47 8.08
C THR A 112 -9.12 -4.60 7.71
N HIS A 113 -9.68 -3.54 7.13
CA HIS A 113 -11.02 -3.58 6.58
C HIS A 113 -11.04 -4.43 5.31
N SER A 114 -12.08 -5.25 5.17
CA SER A 114 -12.27 -6.03 3.94
C SER A 114 -12.69 -5.11 2.80
N PRO A 115 -12.01 -5.14 1.64
CA PRO A 115 -12.42 -4.35 0.48
C PRO A 115 -13.66 -4.93 -0.22
N ARG A 116 -14.16 -6.11 0.21
CA ARG A 116 -15.28 -6.81 -0.45
C ARG A 116 -16.57 -6.80 0.39
N ARG A 117 -16.47 -7.17 1.67
CA ARG A 117 -17.57 -7.19 2.67
C ARG A 117 -16.97 -7.40 4.05
N ASP A 118 -17.46 -6.68 5.06
CA ASP A 118 -17.11 -6.98 6.45
C ASP A 118 -17.80 -8.28 6.90
N GLY A 119 -17.02 -9.22 7.42
CA GLY A 119 -17.52 -10.45 8.03
C GLY A 119 -17.35 -10.44 9.56
N LYS A 120 -18.02 -11.38 10.24
CA LYS A 120 -17.67 -11.70 11.63
C LYS A 120 -16.32 -12.42 11.62
N HIS A 121 -15.27 -11.76 12.14
CA HIS A 121 -13.92 -12.30 12.30
C HIS A 121 -13.57 -12.43 13.78
#